data_AF-A0A1F9D9T1-F1
#
_entry.id   AF-A0A1F9D9T1-F1
#
_cell.length_a   1.000
_cell.length_b   1.000
_cell.length_c   1.000
_cell.angle_alpha   90.00
_cell.angle_beta   90.00
_cell.angle_gamma   90.00
#
_symmetry.space_group_name_H-M   'P 1'
#
loop_
_entity.id
_entity.type
_entity.pdbx_description
1 polymer ?
#
loop_
_entity_poly.entity_id
_entity_poly.type
_entity_poly.pdbx_seq_one_letter_code
_entity_poly.pdbx_strand_id
1 'polypeptide(L)'
;MVSIPEEMLSELDQTAKADHRSRSEFIREAVRLFLQVRKSRSTPNQDLRIRKAIAVQDALAARDTAEDWDGTYEIRKWREDY
;
A
#
# COMPACT_ATOMS: atom_id res chain seq x y z
N MET A 1 13.85 -15.11 -20.43
CA MET A 1 12.69 -14.78 -21.28
C MET A 1 11.46 -14.91 -20.41
N VAL A 2 10.59 -13.90 -20.36
CA VAL A 2 9.32 -13.97 -19.60
C VAL A 2 8.25 -14.43 -20.57
N SER A 3 7.50 -15.48 -20.21
CA SER A 3 6.37 -15.94 -21.02
C SER A 3 5.13 -15.14 -20.67
N ILE A 4 4.48 -14.58 -21.69
CA ILE A 4 3.25 -13.80 -21.57
C ILE A 4 2.20 -14.50 -22.45
N PRO A 5 0.96 -14.70 -21.99
CA PRO A 5 -0.11 -15.23 -22.82
C PRO A 5 -0.31 -14.41 -24.10
N GLU A 6 -0.54 -15.06 -25.23
CA GLU A 6 -0.63 -14.41 -26.55
C GLU A 6 -1.72 -13.32 -26.60
N GLU A 7 -2.88 -13.60 -25.99
CA GLU A 7 -3.99 -12.65 -25.89
C GLU A 7 -3.58 -11.35 -25.18
N MET A 8 -2.87 -11.49 -24.06
CA MET A 8 -2.34 -10.36 -23.30
C MET A 8 -1.23 -9.63 -24.06
N LEU A 9 -0.39 -10.36 -24.79
CA LEU A 9 0.66 -9.76 -25.61
C LEU A 9 0.08 -8.90 -26.74
N SER A 10 -1.00 -9.37 -27.37
CA SER A 10 -1.71 -8.64 -28.42
C SER A 10 -2.36 -7.36 -27.91
N GLU A 11 -3.01 -7.41 -26.74
CA GLU A 11 -3.59 -6.22 -26.09
C GLU A 11 -2.50 -5.19 -25.74
N LEU A 12 -1.37 -5.67 -25.20
CA LEU A 12 -0.23 -4.83 -24.84
C LEU A 12 0.38 -4.14 -26.06
N ASP A 13 0.49 -4.84 -27.20
CA ASP A 13 0.97 -4.25 -28.45
C ASP A 13 0.03 -3.20 -29.01
N GLN A 14 -1.27 -3.44 -28.97
CA GLN A 14 -2.28 -2.49 -29.43
C GLN A 14 -2.21 -1.21 -28.60
N THR A 15 -2.11 -1.36 -27.28
CA THR A 15 -2.00 -0.23 -26.34
C THR A 15 -0.69 0.54 -26.54
N ALA A 16 0.44 -0.17 -26.66
CA ALA A 16 1.74 0.47 -26.89
C ALA A 16 1.77 1.26 -28.21
N LYS A 17 1.16 0.72 -29.27
CA LYS A 17 1.03 1.42 -30.56
C LYS A 17 0.15 2.67 -30.46
N ALA A 18 -0.98 2.60 -29.75
CA ALA A 18 -1.85 3.74 -29.52
C ALA A 18 -1.12 4.88 -28.78
N ASP A 19 -0.21 4.53 -27.86
CA ASP A 19 0.62 5.48 -27.13
C ASP A 19 1.89 5.94 -27.89
N HIS A 20 2.07 5.51 -29.15
CA HIS A 20 3.29 5.73 -29.95
C HIS A 20 4.58 5.27 -29.25
N ARG A 21 4.51 4.18 -28.49
CA ARG A 21 5.62 3.61 -27.71
C ARG A 21 6.04 2.25 -28.23
N SER A 22 7.29 1.89 -27.98
CA SER A 22 7.72 0.50 -28.16
C SER A 22 7.18 -0.40 -27.05
N ARG A 23 7.00 -1.69 -27.36
CA ARG A 23 6.61 -2.73 -26.38
C ARG A 23 7.49 -2.69 -25.12
N SER A 24 8.81 -2.56 -25.31
CA SER A 24 9.78 -2.52 -24.22
C SER A 24 9.66 -1.29 -23.33
N GLU A 25 9.33 -0.13 -23.90
CA GLU A 25 9.05 1.10 -23.12
C GLU A 25 7.77 0.97 -22.32
N PHE A 26 6.71 0.47 -22.96
CA PHE A 26 5.43 0.24 -22.32
C PHE A 26 5.55 -0.70 -21.12
N ILE A 27 6.20 -1.86 -21.31
CA ILE A 27 6.44 -2.83 -20.24
C ILE A 27 7.29 -2.23 -19.12
N ARG A 28 8.36 -1.49 -19.45
CA ARG A 28 9.20 -0.85 -18.42
C ARG A 28 8.40 0.12 -17.56
N GLU A 29 7.56 0.94 -18.17
CA GLU A 29 6.75 1.91 -17.44
C GLU A 29 5.70 1.21 -16.58
N ALA A 30 5.00 0.22 -17.14
CA ALA A 30 4.01 -0.57 -16.41
C ALA A 30 4.62 -1.26 -15.17
N VAL A 31 5.80 -1.87 -15.32
CA VAL A 31 6.53 -2.50 -14.21
C VAL A 31 6.97 -1.47 -13.16
N ARG A 32 7.47 -0.30 -13.59
CA ARG A 32 7.85 0.79 -12.69
C ARG A 32 6.65 1.25 -11.84
N LEU A 33 5.52 1.52 -12.48
CA LEU A 33 4.29 1.96 -11.81
C LEU A 33 3.76 0.89 -10.86
N PHE A 34 3.74 -0.37 -11.29
CA PHE A 34 3.31 -1.48 -10.44
C PHE A 34 4.17 -1.60 -9.18
N LEU A 35 5.50 -1.52 -9.31
CA LEU A 35 6.41 -1.57 -8.17
C LEU A 35 6.26 -0.35 -7.25
N GLN A 36 6.00 0.84 -7.79
CA GLN A 36 5.74 2.03 -7.00
C GLN A 36 4.45 1.90 -6.18
N VAL A 37 3.35 1.44 -6.81
CA VAL A 37 2.07 1.18 -6.11
C VAL A 37 2.25 0.08 -5.07
N ARG A 38 3.02 -0.97 -5.36
CA ARG A 38 3.28 -2.03 -4.39
C ARG A 38 4.09 -1.52 -3.19
N LYS A 39 5.06 -0.63 -3.41
CA LYS A 39 5.83 0.01 -2.34
C LYS A 39 4.97 0.94 -1.50
N SER A 40 4.06 1.71 -2.09
CA SER A 40 3.16 2.59 -1.34
C SER A 40 2.08 1.82 -0.58
N ARG A 41 1.71 0.62 -1.05
CA ARG A 41 0.83 -0.33 -0.34
C ARG A 41 1.56 -1.18 0.71
N SER A 42 2.86 -0.98 0.93
CA SER A 42 3.56 -1.55 2.08
C SER A 42 2.77 -1.17 3.32
N THR A 43 2.22 -2.15 4.03
CA THR A 43 1.40 -1.88 5.21
C THR A 43 2.19 -1.00 6.17
N PRO A 44 1.56 -0.05 6.89
CA PRO A 44 2.26 0.79 7.88
C PRO A 44 3.12 -0.06 8.83
N ASN A 45 2.64 -1.27 9.12
CA ASN A 45 3.33 -2.28 9.90
C ASN A 45 4.57 -2.92 9.23
N GLN A 46 5.06 -2.44 8.08
CA GLN A 46 6.34 -2.84 7.48
C GLN A 46 7.41 -1.75 7.57
N ASP A 47 7.03 -0.51 7.89
CA ASP A 47 8.00 0.56 8.16
C ASP A 47 8.55 0.40 9.60
N LEU A 48 9.87 0.25 9.71
CA LEU A 48 10.59 0.14 10.98
C LEU A 48 10.34 1.32 11.92
N ARG A 49 10.14 2.53 11.38
CA ARG A 49 9.85 3.73 12.17
C ARG A 49 8.45 3.67 12.77
N ILE A 50 7.47 3.22 11.99
CA ILE A 50 6.10 3.05 12.45
C ILE A 50 6.03 1.95 13.52
N ARG A 51 6.71 0.82 13.30
CA ARG A 51 6.82 -0.24 14.32
C ARG A 51 7.43 0.26 15.63
N LYS A 52 8.49 1.07 15.55
CA LYS A 52 9.11 1.67 16.73
C LYS A 52 8.16 2.64 17.44
N ALA A 53 7.43 3.46 16.68
CA ALA A 53 6.44 4.38 17.25
C ALA A 53 5.31 3.63 17.97
N ILE A 54 4.77 2.57 17.36
CA ILE A 54 3.75 1.70 17.96
C ILE A 54 4.30 1.07 19.26
N ALA A 55 5.51 0.50 19.23
CA ALA A 55 6.10 -0.11 20.42
C ALA A 55 6.31 0.88 21.58
N VAL A 56 6.67 2.13 21.27
CA VAL A 56 6.77 3.20 22.29
C VAL A 56 5.39 3.54 22.85
N GLN A 57 4.38 3.67 21.99
CA GLN A 57 3.00 3.93 22.40
C GLN A 57 2.47 2.80 23.30
N ASP A 58 2.64 1.54 22.90
CA ASP A 58 2.20 0.37 23.67
C ASP A 58 2.89 0.31 25.04
N ALA A 59 4.19 0.62 25.09
CA ALA A 59 4.94 0.65 26.35
C ALA A 59 4.50 1.78 27.28
N LEU A 60 4.07 2.93 26.73
CA LEU A 60 3.49 4.03 27.51
C LEU A 60 2.09 3.67 28.00
N ALA A 61 1.23 3.12 27.13
CA ALA A 61 -0.11 2.69 27.49
C ALA A 61 -0.10 1.62 28.58
N ALA A 62 0.84 0.67 28.53
CA ALA A 62 0.99 -0.35 29.58
C ALA A 62 1.45 0.20 30.94
N ARG A 63 2.06 1.39 30.96
CA ARG A 63 2.50 2.08 32.18
C ARG A 63 1.49 3.10 32.67
N ASP A 64 0.56 3.48 31.81
CA ASP A 64 -0.52 4.40 32.14
C ASP A 64 -1.58 3.62 32.91
N THR A 65 -1.76 3.98 34.18
CA THR A 65 -2.76 3.37 35.08
C THR A 65 -4.09 4.10 35.00
N ALA A 66 -4.39 4.79 33.89
CA ALA A 66 -5.68 5.42 33.66
C ALA A 66 -6.76 4.34 33.50
N GLU A 67 -7.25 3.81 34.62
CA GLU A 67 -8.25 2.72 34.70
C GLU A 67 -9.57 3.04 33.99
N ASP A 68 -9.83 4.30 33.65
CA ASP A 68 -11.14 4.77 33.14
C ASP A 68 -11.14 5.27 31.68
N TRP A 69 -10.01 5.27 30.97
CA TRP A 69 -10.00 5.75 29.57
C TRP A 69 -10.13 4.61 28.56
N ASP A 70 -11.36 4.31 28.13
CA ASP A 70 -11.61 3.41 27.00
C ASP A 70 -11.51 4.16 25.66
N GLY A 71 -10.29 4.22 25.10
CA GLY A 71 -10.06 4.79 23.78
C GLY A 71 -10.82 4.08 22.65
N THR A 72 -11.23 2.82 22.83
CA THR A 72 -12.03 2.09 21.84
C THR A 72 -13.48 2.57 21.83
N TYR A 73 -14.05 2.83 23.02
CA TYR A 73 -15.37 3.43 23.16
C TYR A 73 -15.43 4.80 22.48
N GLU A 74 -14.45 5.67 22.75
CA GLU A 74 -14.39 7.00 22.14
C GLU A 74 -14.34 6.90 20.61
N ILE A 75 -13.39 6.16 20.03
CA ILE A 75 -13.28 6.05 18.56
C ILE A 75 -14.58 5.52 17.92
N ARG A 76 -15.29 4.59 18.58
CA ARG A 76 -16.57 4.08 18.10
C ARG A 76 -17.65 5.16 18.10
N LYS A 77 -17.78 5.90 19.20
CA LYS A 77 -18.72 7.03 19.32
C LYS A 77 -18.50 8.05 18.20
N TRP A 78 -17.26 8.50 17.99
CA TRP A 78 -16.93 9.47 16.94
C TRP A 78 -17.20 8.95 15.51
N ARG A 79 -17.12 7.63 15.29
CA ARG A 79 -17.40 7.00 13.99
C ARG A 79 -18.90 6.87 13.71
N GLU A 80 -19.71 6.70 14.74
CA GLU A 80 -21.16 6.52 14.60
C GLU A 80 -21.92 7.86 14.56
N ASP A 81 -21.30 8.94 15.05
CA ASP A 81 -21.85 10.31 15.03
C ASP A 81 -21.63 11.06 13.69
N TYR A 82 -21.03 10.42 12.67
CA TYR A 82 -20.84 10.93 11.29
C TYR A 82 -21.19 9.86 10.23
#